data_AF-A0A5C8S7A9-F1
#
_entry.id   AF-A0A5C8S7A9-F1
#
_cell.length_a   1.000
_cell.length_b   1.000
_cell.length_c   1.000
_cell.angle_alpha   90.00
_cell.angle_beta   90.00
_cell.angle_gamma   90.00
#
_symmetry.space_group_name_H-M   'P 1'
#
loop_
_entity.id
_entity.type
_entity.pdbx_description
1 polymer ?
#
loop_
_entity_poly.entity_id
_entity_poly.type
_entity_poly.pdbx_seq_one_letter_code
_entity_poly.pdbx_strand_id
1 'polypeptide(L)'
;MIYTLRHVTTYTYAKPVSFARCSLRLKPAEGEGQSVIESVVTIDPSPATAVIRRDTFGIETVGITLDAPHTRFRVEALSKVRVERAPPPAPESGRGWEAARAAA
;
A
#
# COMPACT_ATOMS: atom_id res chain seq x y z
N MET A 1 18.02 3.07 9.27
CA MET A 1 17.31 4.37 9.36
C MET A 1 15.82 4.12 9.64
N ILE A 2 15.16 5.03 10.36
CA ILE A 2 13.69 4.99 10.55
C ILE A 2 13.06 6.06 9.66
N TYR A 3 12.04 5.68 8.90
CA TYR A 3 11.27 6.55 8.03
C TYR A 3 9.82 6.63 8.51
N THR A 4 9.23 7.81 8.34
CA THR A 4 7.79 8.02 8.46
C THR A 4 7.22 8.22 7.06
N LEU A 5 6.29 7.36 6.67
CA LEU A 5 5.63 7.35 5.38
C LEU A 5 4.20 7.88 5.56
N ARG A 6 3.78 8.78 4.67
CA ARG A 6 2.41 9.26 4.59
C ARG A 6 1.91 9.15 3.16
N HIS A 7 0.89 8.32 2.96
CA HIS A 7 0.15 8.19 1.71
C HIS A 7 -1.23 8.81 1.89
N VAL A 8 -1.64 9.68 0.98
CA VAL A 8 -3.02 10.21 0.95
C VAL A 8 -3.59 10.08 -0.46
N THR A 9 -4.72 9.36 -0.58
CA THR A 9 -5.53 9.35 -1.79
C THR A 9 -6.85 10.05 -1.49
N THR A 10 -7.25 11.01 -2.32
CA THR A 10 -8.57 11.67 -2.23
C THR A 10 -9.27 11.57 -3.57
N TYR A 11 -10.49 11.05 -3.54
CA TYR A 11 -11.45 11.08 -4.63
C TYR A 11 -12.44 12.19 -4.38
N THR A 12 -12.74 12.95 -5.43
CA THR A 12 -13.79 13.98 -5.44
C THR A 12 -14.67 13.75 -6.65
N TYR A 13 -15.97 13.64 -6.41
CA TYR A 13 -16.98 13.35 -7.42
C TYR A 13 -17.80 14.59 -7.69
N ALA A 14 -18.13 14.84 -8.97
CA ALA A 14 -18.96 15.97 -9.38
C ALA A 14 -20.42 15.84 -8.89
N LYS A 15 -20.88 14.62 -8.60
CA LYS A 15 -22.20 14.31 -8.03
C LYS A 15 -22.04 13.24 -6.93
N PRO A 16 -22.96 13.17 -5.95
CA PRO A 16 -22.88 12.15 -4.91
C PRO A 16 -22.92 10.73 -5.49
N VAL A 17 -21.97 9.89 -5.07
CA VAL A 17 -22.02 8.45 -5.32
C VAL A 17 -22.64 7.78 -4.09
N SER A 18 -23.55 6.83 -4.30
CA SER A 18 -24.25 6.15 -3.20
C SER A 18 -23.47 4.97 -2.62
N PHE A 19 -22.51 4.43 -3.37
CA PHE A 19 -21.80 3.21 -3.02
C PHE A 19 -20.39 3.19 -3.57
N ALA A 20 -19.45 2.67 -2.79
CA ALA A 20 -18.10 2.36 -3.26
C ALA A 20 -17.55 1.11 -2.55
N ARG A 21 -16.89 0.24 -3.31
CA ARG A 21 -16.13 -0.90 -2.77
C ARG A 21 -14.68 -0.79 -3.20
N CYS A 22 -13.77 -0.78 -2.23
CA CYS A 22 -12.35 -0.63 -2.49
C CYS A 22 -11.54 -1.75 -1.83
N SER A 23 -10.40 -2.09 -2.44
CA SER A 23 -9.40 -2.97 -1.84
C SER A 23 -8.11 -2.17 -1.70
N LEU A 24 -7.68 -1.95 -0.45
CA LEU A 24 -6.56 -1.08 -0.11
C LEU A 24 -5.35 -1.95 0.26
N ARG A 25 -4.23 -1.77 -0.44
CA ARG A 25 -2.95 -2.43 -0.16
C ARG A 25 -1.92 -1.37 0.23
N LEU A 26 -2.09 -0.84 1.43
CA LEU A 26 -1.37 0.37 1.88
C LEU A 26 -0.38 0.10 3.01
N LYS A 27 -0.37 -1.10 3.60
CA LYS A 27 0.68 -1.49 4.55
C LYS A 27 1.98 -1.73 3.79
N PRO A 28 3.11 -1.11 4.18
CA PRO A 28 4.40 -1.36 3.54
C PRO A 28 4.82 -2.83 3.64
N ALA A 29 5.58 -3.31 2.66
CA ALA A 29 6.14 -4.65 2.68
C ALA A 29 7.13 -4.84 3.84
N GLU A 30 7.19 -6.05 4.39
CA GLU A 30 8.19 -6.49 5.36
C GLU A 30 9.19 -7.42 4.65
N GLY A 31 10.48 -7.33 4.99
CA GLY A 31 11.55 -8.14 4.36
C GLY A 31 12.63 -7.31 3.69
N GLU A 32 13.68 -7.97 3.20
CA GLU A 32 14.87 -7.36 2.58
C GLU A 32 15.42 -6.19 3.40
N GLY A 33 15.65 -6.40 4.70
CA GLY A 33 16.13 -5.35 5.60
C GLY A 33 15.11 -4.26 5.93
N GLN A 34 13.82 -4.42 5.60
CA GLN A 34 12.74 -3.51 6.01
C GLN A 34 11.82 -4.17 7.04
N SER A 35 11.48 -3.44 8.10
CA SER A 35 10.51 -3.83 9.12
C SER A 35 9.51 -2.70 9.37
N VAL A 36 8.22 -3.05 9.48
CA VAL A 36 7.16 -2.10 9.82
C VAL A 36 7.05 -2.03 11.35
N ILE A 37 7.24 -0.83 11.90
CA ILE A 37 7.08 -0.57 13.34
C ILE A 37 5.61 -0.30 13.66
N GLU A 38 4.97 0.51 12.83
CA GLU A 38 3.58 0.93 12.99
C GLU A 38 2.98 1.19 11.61
N SER A 39 1.70 0.88 11.43
CA SER A 39 0.96 1.24 10.23
C SER A 39 -0.52 1.41 10.56
N VAL A 40 -1.07 2.57 10.21
CA VAL A 40 -2.47 2.92 10.43
C VAL A 40 -3.06 3.41 9.13
N VAL A 41 -4.28 2.95 8.82
CA VAL A 41 -5.08 3.43 7.69
C VAL A 41 -6.35 4.08 8.22
N THR A 42 -6.57 5.32 7.85
CA THR A 42 -7.76 6.11 8.21
C THR A 42 -8.55 6.43 6.94
N ILE A 43 -9.87 6.30 7.03
CA ILE A 43 -10.77 6.45 5.89
C ILE A 43 -11.89 7.42 6.25
N ASP A 44 -12.17 8.34 5.35
CA ASP A 44 -13.21 9.37 5.47
C ASP A 44 -14.02 9.45 4.16
N PRO A 45 -15.35 9.25 4.15
CA PRO A 45 -16.20 8.95 5.30
C PRO A 45 -15.91 7.56 5.88
N SER A 46 -16.30 7.34 7.15
CA SER A 46 -16.13 6.03 7.79
C SER A 46 -16.85 4.94 6.99
N PRO A 47 -16.18 3.82 6.68
CA PRO A 47 -16.80 2.74 5.94
C PRO A 47 -17.82 1.99 6.79
N ALA A 48 -18.89 1.52 6.15
CA ALA A 48 -19.88 0.65 6.77
C ALA A 48 -19.30 -0.73 7.08
N THR A 49 -18.36 -1.20 6.26
CA THR A 49 -17.60 -2.43 6.52
C THR A 49 -16.14 -2.23 6.19
N ALA A 50 -15.26 -2.79 7.02
CA ALA A 50 -13.83 -2.89 6.79
C ALA A 50 -13.36 -4.29 7.20
N VAL A 51 -12.73 -5.00 6.27
CA VAL A 51 -12.25 -6.38 6.47
C VAL A 51 -10.80 -6.46 6.06
N ILE A 52 -9.95 -6.90 6.98
CA ILE A 52 -8.54 -7.17 6.72
C ILE A 52 -8.41 -8.63 6.28
N ARG A 53 -7.77 -8.85 5.14
CA ARG A 53 -7.44 -10.18 4.62
C ARG A 53 -6.01 -10.20 4.11
N ARG A 54 -5.39 -11.37 4.11
CA ARG A 54 -4.16 -11.61 3.34
C ARG A 54 -4.57 -12.29 2.03
N ASP A 55 -4.06 -11.78 0.91
CA ASP A 55 -4.25 -12.45 -0.37
C ASP A 55 -3.32 -13.67 -0.50
N THR A 56 -3.43 -14.39 -1.62
CA THR A 56 -2.64 -15.60 -1.89
C THR A 56 -1.12 -15.34 -1.92
N PHE A 57 -0.70 -14.07 -2.08
CA PHE A 57 0.71 -13.66 -2.05
C PHE A 57 1.14 -13.19 -0.66
N GLY A 58 0.27 -13.29 0.34
CA GLY A 58 0.53 -12.84 1.71
C GLY A 58 0.38 -11.33 1.91
N ILE A 59 -0.05 -10.57 0.89
CA ILE A 59 -0.19 -9.12 0.96
C ILE A 59 -1.44 -8.78 1.77
N GLU A 60 -1.26 -8.01 2.85
CA GLU A 60 -2.37 -7.49 3.64
C GLU A 60 -3.19 -6.49 2.81
N THR A 61 -4.47 -6.81 2.65
CA THR A 61 -5.43 -6.02 1.90
C THR A 61 -6.62 -5.68 2.81
N VAL A 62 -6.92 -4.39 2.93
CA VAL A 62 -8.11 -3.89 3.62
C VAL A 62 -9.23 -3.70 2.59
N GLY A 63 -10.22 -4.58 2.62
CA GLY A 63 -11.44 -4.43 1.83
C GLY A 63 -12.43 -3.54 2.55
N ILE A 64 -12.94 -2.50 1.90
CA ILE A 64 -13.90 -1.56 2.49
C ILE A 64 -15.14 -1.39 1.63
N THR A 65 -16.24 -1.04 2.29
CA THR A 65 -17.50 -0.65 1.64
C THR A 65 -18.00 0.67 2.23
N LEU A 66 -18.28 1.63 1.36
CA LEU A 66 -19.04 2.85 1.66
C LEU A 66 -20.45 2.65 1.10
N ASP A 67 -21.48 2.81 1.93
CA ASP A 67 -22.90 2.62 1.56
C ASP A 67 -23.77 3.87 1.79
N ALA A 68 -23.13 5.00 2.12
CA ALA A 68 -23.78 6.29 2.29
C ALA A 68 -23.40 7.24 1.14
N PRO A 69 -24.34 8.11 0.67
CA PRO A 69 -24.04 9.12 -0.34
C PRO A 69 -22.87 10.02 0.08
N HIS A 70 -21.86 10.13 -0.80
CA HIS A 70 -20.71 10.99 -0.56
C HIS A 70 -20.21 11.62 -1.88
N THR A 71 -19.67 12.83 -1.80
CA THR A 71 -19.01 13.52 -2.91
C THR A 71 -17.48 13.49 -2.77
N ARG A 72 -16.98 13.05 -1.61
CA ARG A 72 -15.57 12.96 -1.30
C ARG A 72 -15.29 11.67 -0.55
N PHE A 73 -14.17 11.05 -0.88
CA PHE A 73 -13.65 9.85 -0.21
C PHE A 73 -12.14 10.00 -0.10
N ARG A 74 -11.59 9.94 1.11
CA ARG A 74 -10.18 10.10 1.44
C ARG A 74 -9.67 8.89 2.20
N VAL A 75 -8.53 8.39 1.79
CA VAL A 75 -7.77 7.36 2.49
C VAL A 75 -6.41 7.93 2.84
N GLU A 76 -6.04 7.83 4.11
CA GLU A 76 -4.71 8.18 4.60
C GLU A 76 -4.07 6.95 5.21
N ALA A 77 -2.84 6.63 4.80
CA ALA A 77 -2.02 5.63 5.46
C ALA A 77 -0.77 6.30 6.04
N LEU A 78 -0.56 6.10 7.33
CA LEU A 78 0.62 6.54 8.06
C LEU A 78 1.37 5.30 8.54
N SER A 79 2.64 5.20 8.18
CA SER A 79 3.48 4.06 8.56
C SER A 79 4.83 4.52 9.05
N LYS A 80 5.36 3.84 10.07
CA LYS A 80 6.72 4.00 10.54
C LYS A 80 7.50 2.74 10.21
N VAL A 81 8.58 2.88 9.44
CA VAL A 81 9.36 1.74 8.95
C VAL A 81 10.82 1.89 9.34
N ARG A 82 11.45 0.80 9.77
CA ARG A 82 12.89 0.71 9.96
C ARG A 82 13.48 0.00 8.75
N VAL A 83 14.50 0.60 8.14
CA VAL A 83 15.23 0.05 7.00
C VAL A 83 16.71 -0.07 7.36
N GLU A 84 17.21 -1.28 7.23
CA GLU A 84 18.56 -1.77 7.48
C GLU A 84 18.96 -2.62 6.27
N ARG A 85 19.22 -1.97 5.14
CA ARG A 85 19.61 -2.61 3.89
C ARG A 85 21.11 -2.46 3.65
N ALA A 86 21.73 -3.54 3.19
CA ALA A 86 23.05 -3.47 2.59
C ALA A 86 22.98 -2.60 1.32
N PRO A 87 24.06 -1.90 0.97
CA PRO A 87 24.13 -1.21 -0.32
C PRO A 87 23.90 -2.21 -1.46
N PRO A 88 23.18 -1.81 -2.52
CA PRO A 88 23.02 -2.66 -3.68
C PRO A 88 24.39 -2.97 -4.30
N PRO A 89 24.54 -4.11 -5.00
CA PRO A 89 25.76 -4.40 -5.74
C PRO A 89 26.00 -3.33 -6.82
N ALA A 90 27.24 -3.19 -7.30
CA ALA A 90 27.59 -2.18 -8.30
C ALA A 90 26.70 -2.34 -9.56
N PRO A 91 26.22 -1.26 -10.18
CA PRO A 91 25.25 -1.34 -11.28
C PRO A 91 25.70 -2.27 -12.42
N GLU A 92 26.99 -2.25 -12.77
CA GLU A 92 27.62 -3.07 -13.81
C GLU A 92 28.03 -4.49 -13.37
N SER A 93 27.79 -4.88 -12.11
CA SER A 93 28.18 -6.21 -11.60
C SER A 93 27.24 -7.35 -11.97
N GLY A 94 26.07 -7.02 -12.52
CA GLY A 94 25.09 -7.99 -13.00
C GLY A 94 25.38 -8.50 -14.42
N ARG A 95 24.78 -9.65 -14.78
CA ARG A 95 24.73 -10.09 -16.17
C ARG A 95 23.94 -9.09 -17.03
N GLY A 96 24.38 -8.85 -18.26
CA GLY A 96 23.63 -8.06 -19.24
C GLY A 96 22.24 -8.65 -19.51
N TRP A 97 21.29 -7.79 -19.91
CA TRP A 97 19.90 -8.19 -20.13
C TRP A 97 19.77 -9.34 -21.15
N GLU A 98 20.59 -9.36 -22.19
CA GLU A 98 20.63 -10.42 -23.20
C GLU A 98 20.94 -11.79 -22.58
N ALA A 99 21.91 -11.83 -21.67
CA ALA A 99 22.31 -13.05 -20.96
C ALA A 99 21.26 -13.46 -19.91
N ALA A 100 20.59 -12.51 -19.27
CA ALA A 100 19.46 -12.80 -18.39
C ALA A 100 18.29 -13.43 -19.15
N ARG A 101 17.95 -12.88 -20.33
CA ARG A 101 16.88 -13.39 -21.21
C ARG A 101 17.18 -14.80 -21.73
N ALA A 102 18.43 -15.08 -22.11
CA ALA A 102 18.80 -16.39 -22.65
C ALA A 102 18.77 -17.53 -21.63
N ALA A 103 18.75 -17.21 -20.33
CA ALA A 103 18.75 -18.17 -19.23
C ALA A 103 17.35 -18.46 -18.64
N ALA A 104 16.31 -17.83 -19.17
CA ALA A 104 14.90 -18.03 -18.79
C ALA A 104 14.21 -18.92 -19.82
#